data_AF-A0A3D4ECZ9-F1
#
_entry.id   AF-A0A3D4ECZ9-F1
#
_cell.length_a   1.000
_cell.length_b   1.000
_cell.length_c   1.000
_cell.angle_alpha   90.00
_cell.angle_beta   90.00
_cell.angle_gamma   90.00
#
_symmetry.space_group_name_H-M   'P 1'
#
loop_
_entity.id
_entity.type
_entity.pdbx_description
1 polymer ?
#
loop_
_entity_poly.entity_id
_entity_poly.type
_entity_poly.pdbx_seq_one_letter_code
_entity_poly.pdbx_strand_id
1 'polypeptide(L)'
;YVHGFASSGRNGSVKTLRLLMPQAKVIAPDLPVEPFDAMELLRNMLASEKHDLIIGTSMGAMYTEMLYGVDRILVNPAFQLADTLLKNNGLGRQEYHNPRQDGETSFLVTKTLLEHFREVSSHCFERAAEDHDKVFGLYGIHDTLVHTFDLFSEHYPQAIRFDGEHYLNDNAILHSVLPVIQWIDDRQRNIQKPVLFISLSDRIINHSSGFAKSVATLAANYDVHIVASVPYNTPELCQKAVNWCESNLGVPVWNRVTVTNHKNLLLADYLIDAEPDVNGASDFMGTLIHFGSDAFKTWEDVLTYFDRLGGQ
;
A
#
# COMPACT_ATOMS: atom_id res chain seq x y z
N TYR A 1 2.90 -9.65 11.57
CA TYR A 1 3.16 -10.02 10.17
C TYR A 1 2.85 -11.48 9.99
N VAL A 2 2.01 -11.82 9.01
CA VAL A 2 1.55 -13.18 8.71
C VAL A 2 2.14 -13.59 7.36
N HIS A 3 3.03 -14.58 7.37
CA HIS A 3 3.81 -14.95 6.19
C HIS A 3 3.03 -15.82 5.19
N GLY A 4 3.49 -15.84 3.94
CA GLY A 4 2.92 -16.67 2.87
C GLY A 4 3.20 -18.16 3.00
N PHE A 5 2.64 -18.94 2.06
CA PHE A 5 2.82 -20.39 1.97
C PHE A 5 4.30 -20.74 1.84
N ALA A 6 4.73 -21.84 2.48
CA ALA A 6 6.13 -22.28 2.52
C ALA A 6 7.16 -21.24 3.02
N SER A 7 6.73 -20.14 3.66
CA SER A 7 7.64 -19.17 4.31
C SER A 7 7.69 -19.40 5.82
N SER A 8 8.36 -18.49 6.54
CA SER A 8 8.47 -18.47 7.99
C SER A 8 8.45 -17.03 8.52
N GLY A 9 8.32 -16.87 9.84
CA GLY A 9 8.40 -15.60 10.55
C GLY A 9 9.79 -14.95 10.52
N ARG A 10 10.80 -15.62 9.94
CA ARG A 10 12.19 -15.15 9.80
C ARG A 10 12.54 -14.72 8.37
N ASN A 11 11.55 -14.42 7.53
CA ASN A 11 11.79 -13.97 6.15
C ASN A 11 12.33 -12.53 6.05
N GLY A 12 12.77 -12.16 4.84
CA GLY A 12 13.36 -10.85 4.54
C GLY A 12 12.43 -9.68 4.82
N SER A 13 11.13 -9.80 4.50
CA SER A 13 10.15 -8.74 4.72
C SER A 13 10.02 -8.38 6.21
N VAL A 14 10.05 -9.37 7.10
CA VAL A 14 10.05 -9.13 8.57
C VAL A 14 11.29 -8.37 9.01
N LYS A 15 12.46 -8.71 8.45
CA LYS A 15 13.72 -7.99 8.74
C LYS A 15 13.63 -6.53 8.29
N THR A 16 13.12 -6.28 7.09
CA THR A 16 12.98 -4.93 6.53
C THR A 16 11.97 -4.10 7.32
N LEU A 17 10.82 -4.66 7.71
CA LEU A 17 9.85 -3.98 8.57
C LEU A 17 10.45 -3.57 9.93
N ARG A 18 11.26 -4.45 10.55
CA ARG A 18 11.96 -4.12 11.81
C ARG A 18 13.01 -3.02 11.63
N LEU A 19 13.68 -2.98 10.48
CA LEU A 19 14.66 -1.95 10.16
C LEU A 19 14.00 -0.57 9.94
N LEU A 20 12.91 -0.54 9.19
CA LEU A 20 12.20 0.69 8.84
C LEU A 20 11.37 1.24 10.00
N MET A 21 10.91 0.39 10.91
CA MET A 21 10.08 0.76 12.06
C MET A 21 10.71 0.31 13.38
N PRO A 22 11.87 0.86 13.78
CA PRO A 22 12.60 0.43 14.97
C PRO A 22 11.81 0.66 16.27
N GLN A 23 10.82 1.55 16.25
CA GLN A 23 9.94 1.83 17.39
C GLN A 23 8.75 0.85 17.48
N ALA A 24 8.51 0.03 16.46
CA ALA A 24 7.40 -0.91 16.42
C ALA A 24 7.85 -2.32 16.87
N LYS A 25 6.99 -3.00 17.65
CA LYS A 25 7.17 -4.41 18.00
C LYS A 25 6.65 -5.29 16.85
N VAL A 26 7.55 -5.76 15.98
CA VAL A 26 7.17 -6.66 14.87
C VAL A 26 7.13 -8.12 15.33
N ILE A 27 5.90 -8.62 15.52
CA ILE A 27 5.60 -10.03 15.81
C ILE A 27 5.37 -10.79 14.50
N ALA A 28 6.04 -11.93 14.33
CA ALA A 28 5.93 -12.78 13.15
C ALA A 28 6.18 -14.24 13.56
N PRO A 29 5.13 -15.00 13.93
CA PRO A 29 5.27 -16.41 14.28
C PRO A 29 5.50 -17.24 13.01
N ASP A 30 6.07 -18.44 13.19
CA ASP A 30 5.97 -19.47 12.16
C ASP A 30 4.58 -20.09 12.20
N LEU A 31 3.92 -20.16 11.04
CA LEU A 31 2.58 -20.73 10.96
C LEU A 31 2.64 -22.27 10.87
N PRO A 32 1.72 -22.98 11.52
CA PRO A 32 1.41 -24.37 11.22
C PRO A 32 1.10 -24.56 9.73
N VAL A 33 1.39 -25.77 9.21
CA VAL A 33 1.01 -26.15 7.85
C VAL A 33 -0.50 -26.33 7.74
N GLU A 34 -1.11 -26.89 8.79
CA GLU A 34 -2.55 -27.11 8.88
C GLU A 34 -3.28 -25.75 9.03
N PRO A 35 -4.13 -25.35 8.06
CA PRO A 35 -4.79 -24.05 8.07
C PRO A 35 -5.72 -23.83 9.27
N PHE A 36 -6.35 -24.87 9.81
CA PHE A 36 -7.17 -24.72 11.02
C PHE A 36 -6.32 -24.33 12.23
N ASP A 37 -5.19 -25.03 12.45
CA ASP A 37 -4.24 -24.73 13.53
C ASP A 37 -3.62 -23.34 13.36
N ALA A 38 -3.32 -22.93 12.11
CA ALA A 38 -2.80 -21.61 11.81
C ALA A 38 -3.81 -20.50 12.16
N MET A 39 -5.09 -20.69 11.82
CA MET A 39 -6.14 -19.74 12.18
C MET A 39 -6.40 -19.70 13.69
N GLU A 40 -6.36 -20.85 14.37
CA GLU A 40 -6.46 -20.91 15.84
C GLU A 40 -5.33 -20.12 16.50
N LEU A 41 -4.08 -20.38 16.09
CA LEU A 41 -2.91 -19.64 16.58
C LEU A 41 -3.08 -18.13 16.40
N LEU A 42 -3.43 -17.68 15.19
CA LEU A 42 -3.56 -16.26 14.87
C LEU A 42 -4.69 -15.58 15.66
N ARG A 43 -5.84 -16.25 15.82
CA ARG A 43 -6.96 -15.75 16.62
C ARG A 43 -6.61 -15.66 18.10
N ASN A 44 -5.90 -16.66 18.63
CA ASN A 44 -5.42 -16.65 20.01
C ASN A 44 -4.42 -15.52 20.26
N MET A 45 -3.52 -15.27 19.33
CA MET A 45 -2.61 -14.12 19.40
C MET A 45 -3.38 -12.80 19.39
N LEU A 46 -4.33 -12.64 18.47
CA LEU A 46 -5.17 -11.44 18.39
C LEU A 46 -5.96 -11.18 19.69
N ALA A 47 -6.43 -12.23 20.36
CA ALA A 47 -7.18 -12.13 21.60
C ALA A 47 -6.29 -11.86 22.83
N SER A 48 -5.03 -12.28 22.81
CA SER A 48 -4.13 -12.23 23.98
C SER A 48 -3.25 -10.97 24.04
N GLU A 49 -2.98 -10.33 22.90
CA GLU A 49 -2.19 -9.10 22.82
C GLU A 49 -2.95 -8.03 22.02
N LYS A 50 -2.78 -6.76 22.39
CA LYS A 50 -3.27 -5.65 21.57
C LYS A 50 -2.40 -5.53 20.32
N HIS A 51 -3.04 -5.53 19.16
CA HIS A 51 -2.40 -5.33 17.86
C HIS A 51 -2.94 -4.05 17.21
N ASP A 52 -2.06 -3.14 16.81
CA ASP A 52 -2.46 -1.90 16.13
C ASP A 52 -2.59 -2.11 14.61
N LEU A 53 -1.86 -3.07 14.04
CA LEU A 53 -1.87 -3.39 12.61
C LEU A 53 -1.46 -4.85 12.35
N ILE A 54 -2.11 -5.51 11.40
CA ILE A 54 -1.73 -6.82 10.89
C ILE A 54 -1.40 -6.73 9.39
N ILE A 55 -0.20 -7.15 9.02
CA ILE A 55 0.23 -7.23 7.62
C ILE A 55 0.34 -8.70 7.24
N GLY A 56 -0.34 -9.11 6.19
CA GLY A 56 -0.25 -10.45 5.63
C GLY A 56 0.23 -10.43 4.18
N THR A 57 0.92 -11.49 3.75
CA THR A 57 1.34 -11.65 2.35
C THR A 57 0.91 -13.00 1.79
N SER A 58 0.43 -13.05 0.54
CA SER A 58 0.01 -14.30 -0.13
C SER A 58 -1.01 -15.09 0.71
N MET A 59 -0.74 -16.35 1.06
CA MET A 59 -1.57 -17.14 2.00
C MET A 59 -1.77 -16.43 3.35
N GLY A 60 -0.73 -15.76 3.87
CA GLY A 60 -0.84 -15.05 5.13
C GLY A 60 -1.79 -13.86 5.06
N ALA A 61 -1.94 -13.24 3.88
CA ALA A 61 -2.93 -12.20 3.65
C ALA A 61 -4.36 -12.76 3.61
N MET A 62 -4.56 -13.97 3.07
CA MET A 62 -5.85 -14.67 3.19
C MET A 62 -6.24 -14.87 4.66
N TYR A 63 -5.33 -15.37 5.50
CA TYR A 63 -5.60 -15.49 6.94
C TYR A 63 -5.83 -14.13 7.61
N THR A 64 -5.03 -13.12 7.24
CA THR A 64 -5.13 -11.77 7.81
C THR A 64 -6.50 -11.14 7.53
N GLU A 65 -7.09 -11.39 6.36
CA GLU A 65 -8.46 -10.95 6.04
C GLU A 65 -9.49 -11.44 7.07
N MET A 66 -9.29 -12.61 7.66
CA MET A 66 -10.20 -13.20 8.66
C MET A 66 -9.89 -12.79 10.11
N LEU A 67 -8.95 -11.85 10.33
CA LEU A 67 -8.58 -11.32 11.65
C LEU A 67 -9.27 -9.97 11.93
N TYR A 68 -10.55 -10.05 12.27
CA TYR A 68 -11.47 -8.91 12.32
C TYR A 68 -11.17 -7.87 13.41
N GLY A 69 -11.70 -6.66 13.24
CA GLY A 69 -11.69 -5.59 14.23
C GLY A 69 -10.40 -4.77 14.30
N VAL A 70 -9.33 -5.20 13.62
CA VAL A 70 -8.03 -4.53 13.58
C VAL A 70 -7.69 -4.09 12.15
N ASP A 71 -6.88 -3.03 12.05
CA ASP A 71 -6.35 -2.57 10.77
C ASP A 71 -5.46 -3.62 10.09
N ARG A 72 -5.65 -3.75 8.78
CA ARG A 72 -5.05 -4.83 7.99
C ARG A 72 -4.54 -4.34 6.65
N ILE A 73 -3.35 -4.81 6.31
CA ILE A 73 -2.78 -4.68 4.97
C ILE A 73 -2.59 -6.08 4.39
N LEU A 74 -3.28 -6.36 3.29
CA LEU A 74 -3.25 -7.62 2.57
C LEU A 74 -2.40 -7.42 1.30
N VAL A 75 -1.21 -8.00 1.24
CA VAL A 75 -0.37 -7.91 0.04
C VAL A 75 -0.52 -9.19 -0.79
N ASN A 76 -0.96 -9.04 -2.04
CA ASN A 76 -1.15 -10.12 -3.01
C ASN A 76 -1.93 -11.33 -2.42
N PRO A 77 -3.14 -11.13 -1.86
CA PRO A 77 -3.81 -12.15 -1.07
C PRO A 77 -4.24 -13.39 -1.88
N ALA A 78 -3.79 -14.55 -1.43
CA ALA A 78 -4.06 -15.83 -2.06
C ALA A 78 -5.37 -16.47 -1.59
N PHE A 79 -6.51 -15.78 -1.78
CA PHE A 79 -7.84 -16.26 -1.38
C PHE A 79 -8.24 -17.60 -2.02
N GLN A 80 -7.57 -17.99 -3.10
CA GLN A 80 -7.82 -19.23 -3.85
C GLN A 80 -6.60 -20.16 -3.85
N LEU A 81 -5.79 -20.15 -2.76
CA LEU A 81 -4.52 -20.86 -2.66
C LEU A 81 -4.63 -22.35 -3.06
N ALA A 82 -5.65 -23.06 -2.59
CA ALA A 82 -5.80 -24.49 -2.85
C ALA A 82 -5.89 -24.79 -4.35
N ASP A 83 -6.58 -23.95 -5.12
CA ASP A 83 -6.74 -24.11 -6.56
C ASP A 83 -5.46 -23.70 -7.30
N THR A 84 -4.76 -22.67 -6.83
CA THR A 84 -3.43 -22.29 -7.37
C THR A 84 -2.40 -23.40 -7.17
N LEU A 85 -2.33 -24.00 -5.98
CA LEU A 85 -1.44 -25.12 -5.68
C LEU A 85 -1.77 -26.34 -6.54
N LEU A 86 -3.05 -26.66 -6.71
CA LEU A 86 -3.46 -27.80 -7.52
C LEU A 86 -3.10 -27.62 -9.01
N LYS A 87 -3.33 -26.43 -9.57
CA LYS A 87 -2.99 -26.10 -10.96
C LYS A 87 -1.48 -26.17 -11.24
N ASN A 88 -0.66 -25.86 -10.24
CA ASN A 88 0.80 -25.79 -10.36
C ASN A 88 1.52 -27.05 -9.86
N ASN A 89 0.84 -28.20 -9.79
CA ASN A 89 1.39 -29.48 -9.30
C ASN A 89 2.01 -29.39 -7.90
N GLY A 90 1.43 -28.59 -7.00
CA GLY A 90 1.91 -28.37 -5.63
C GLY A 90 1.68 -29.52 -4.64
N LEU A 91 1.19 -30.67 -5.09
CA LEU A 91 1.03 -31.87 -4.25
C LEU A 91 2.40 -32.50 -3.96
N GLY A 92 2.51 -33.17 -2.81
CA GLY A 92 3.73 -33.85 -2.39
C GLY A 92 4.62 -32.95 -1.52
N ARG A 93 5.91 -33.32 -1.45
CA ARG A 93 6.89 -32.65 -0.58
C ARG A 93 7.16 -31.23 -1.10
N GLN A 94 7.00 -30.25 -0.22
CA GLN A 94 7.36 -28.85 -0.44
C GLN A 94 8.48 -28.45 0.52
N GLU A 95 9.38 -27.59 0.07
CA GLU A 95 10.49 -27.06 0.87
C GLU A 95 10.12 -25.67 1.40
N TYR A 96 10.48 -25.37 2.64
CA TYR A 96 10.37 -24.01 3.15
C TYR A 96 11.41 -23.10 2.49
N HIS A 97 11.02 -21.88 2.15
CA HIS A 97 11.89 -20.87 1.53
C HIS A 97 12.82 -20.21 2.56
N ASN A 98 12.49 -20.30 3.84
CA ASN A 98 13.23 -19.67 4.93
C ASN A 98 13.34 -20.63 6.12
N PRO A 99 14.40 -20.55 6.94
CA PRO A 99 14.52 -21.36 8.14
C PRO A 99 13.36 -21.13 9.10
N ARG A 100 12.86 -22.22 9.68
CA ARG A 100 11.86 -22.20 10.74
C ARG A 100 12.50 -22.25 12.13
N GLN A 101 11.73 -21.86 13.13
CA GLN A 101 12.08 -21.92 14.55
C GLN A 101 12.13 -23.35 15.07
N ASP A 102 11.25 -24.23 14.56
CA ASP A 102 11.21 -25.66 14.88
C ASP A 102 12.32 -26.47 14.18
N GLY A 103 13.01 -25.87 13.20
CA GLY A 103 14.08 -26.49 12.43
C GLY A 103 13.61 -27.35 11.26
N GLU A 104 12.30 -27.46 11.02
CA GLU A 104 11.76 -28.18 9.86
C GLU A 104 12.13 -27.47 8.55
N THR A 105 12.53 -28.27 7.56
CA THR A 105 12.96 -27.76 6.24
C THR A 105 11.92 -28.00 5.16
N SER A 106 10.93 -28.84 5.42
CA SER A 106 9.95 -29.27 4.43
C SER A 106 8.65 -29.72 5.06
N PHE A 107 7.61 -29.87 4.26
CA PHE A 107 6.32 -30.41 4.67
C PHE A 107 5.64 -31.13 3.50
N LEU A 108 4.58 -31.88 3.79
CA LEU A 108 3.83 -32.63 2.79
C LEU A 108 2.50 -31.94 2.48
N VAL A 109 2.24 -31.66 1.20
CA VAL A 109 0.94 -31.19 0.71
C VAL A 109 0.13 -32.37 0.22
N THR A 110 -0.95 -32.69 0.93
CA THR A 110 -1.89 -33.76 0.58
C THR A 110 -3.18 -33.17 0.00
N LYS A 111 -4.01 -34.01 -0.63
CA LYS A 111 -5.35 -33.59 -1.08
C LYS A 111 -6.22 -33.10 0.09
N THR A 112 -6.13 -33.79 1.22
CA THR A 112 -6.82 -33.40 2.46
C THR A 112 -6.39 -32.01 2.93
N LEU A 113 -5.08 -31.71 2.90
CA LEU A 113 -4.61 -30.37 3.25
C LEU A 113 -5.18 -29.29 2.31
N LEU A 114 -5.28 -29.57 1.00
CA LEU A 114 -5.92 -28.65 0.06
C LEU A 114 -7.41 -28.47 0.34
N GLU A 115 -8.13 -29.51 0.77
CA GLU A 115 -9.53 -29.41 1.19
C GLU A 115 -9.68 -28.53 2.45
N HIS A 116 -8.78 -28.68 3.43
CA HIS A 116 -8.76 -27.81 4.61
C HIS A 116 -8.48 -26.35 4.24
N PHE A 117 -7.58 -26.10 3.29
CA PHE A 117 -7.35 -24.75 2.78
C PHE A 117 -8.61 -24.16 2.12
N ARG A 118 -9.36 -24.97 1.35
CA ARG A 118 -10.64 -24.53 0.74
C ARG A 118 -11.69 -24.20 1.80
N GLU A 119 -11.80 -25.05 2.83
CA GLU A 119 -12.74 -24.84 3.92
C GLU A 119 -12.43 -23.52 4.64
N VAL A 120 -11.18 -23.32 5.06
CA VAL A 120 -10.77 -22.07 5.73
C VAL A 120 -10.94 -20.86 4.82
N SER A 121 -10.55 -20.94 3.54
CA SER A 121 -10.70 -19.81 2.61
C SER A 121 -12.16 -19.48 2.30
N SER A 122 -13.09 -20.43 2.47
CA SER A 122 -14.52 -20.19 2.26
C SER A 122 -15.12 -19.16 3.23
N HIS A 123 -14.47 -18.94 4.37
CA HIS A 123 -14.85 -17.94 5.36
C HIS A 123 -14.27 -16.54 5.10
N CYS A 124 -13.49 -16.36 4.02
CA CYS A 124 -13.02 -15.03 3.64
C CYS A 124 -14.22 -14.12 3.35
N PHE A 125 -14.10 -12.84 3.69
CA PHE A 125 -15.08 -11.78 3.43
C PHE A 125 -16.40 -11.86 4.20
N GLU A 126 -16.62 -12.86 5.07
CA GLU A 126 -17.86 -13.01 5.87
C GLU A 126 -18.21 -11.76 6.69
N ARG A 127 -17.19 -11.00 7.13
CA ARG A 127 -17.34 -9.76 7.91
C ARG A 127 -16.79 -8.52 7.21
N ALA A 128 -16.64 -8.56 5.89
CA ALA A 128 -16.07 -7.43 5.14
C ALA A 128 -16.86 -6.12 5.35
N ALA A 129 -18.19 -6.19 5.45
CA ALA A 129 -19.03 -5.03 5.70
C ALA A 129 -18.75 -4.33 7.04
N GLU A 130 -18.31 -5.08 8.06
CA GLU A 130 -18.04 -4.53 9.40
C GLU A 130 -16.69 -3.83 9.49
N ASP A 131 -15.73 -4.22 8.66
CA ASP A 131 -14.36 -3.70 8.65
C ASP A 131 -13.97 -3.03 7.32
N HIS A 132 -14.95 -2.59 6.54
CA HIS A 132 -14.77 -2.01 5.20
C HIS A 132 -13.71 -0.88 5.13
N ASP A 133 -13.53 -0.12 6.21
CA ASP A 133 -12.61 1.01 6.36
C ASP A 133 -11.25 0.65 6.99
N LYS A 134 -11.03 -0.63 7.35
CA LYS A 134 -9.81 -1.10 8.03
C LYS A 134 -8.92 -2.00 7.19
N VAL A 135 -9.39 -2.44 6.02
CA VAL A 135 -8.68 -3.44 5.20
C VAL A 135 -8.20 -2.81 3.90
N PHE A 136 -6.89 -2.72 3.74
CA PHE A 136 -6.24 -2.33 2.50
C PHE A 136 -5.72 -3.57 1.76
N GLY A 137 -6.04 -3.69 0.48
CA GLY A 137 -5.49 -4.70 -0.42
C GLY A 137 -4.46 -4.09 -1.35
N LEU A 138 -3.22 -4.60 -1.34
CA LEU A 138 -2.12 -4.15 -2.20
C LEU A 138 -1.80 -5.23 -3.23
N TYR A 139 -1.82 -4.86 -4.51
CA TYR A 139 -1.69 -5.77 -5.64
C TYR A 139 -0.55 -5.35 -6.56
N GLY A 140 0.46 -6.21 -6.68
CA GLY A 140 1.58 -6.00 -7.58
C GLY A 140 1.14 -6.13 -9.04
N ILE A 141 1.40 -5.12 -9.86
CA ILE A 141 1.05 -5.14 -11.30
C ILE A 141 1.85 -6.18 -12.11
N HIS A 142 2.93 -6.71 -11.52
CA HIS A 142 3.77 -7.77 -12.09
C HIS A 142 3.61 -9.11 -11.35
N ASP A 143 2.61 -9.26 -10.47
CA ASP A 143 2.27 -10.55 -9.89
C ASP A 143 1.71 -11.47 -10.98
N THR A 144 2.30 -12.66 -11.12
CA THR A 144 1.90 -13.71 -12.09
C THR A 144 1.36 -14.97 -11.41
N LEU A 145 1.29 -14.99 -10.08
CA LEU A 145 0.90 -16.15 -9.27
C LEU A 145 -0.52 -16.02 -8.72
N VAL A 146 -0.93 -14.82 -8.33
CA VAL A 146 -2.21 -14.57 -7.68
C VAL A 146 -2.90 -13.37 -8.32
N HIS A 147 -4.15 -13.56 -8.73
CA HIS A 147 -4.96 -12.54 -9.40
C HIS A 147 -6.33 -12.42 -8.73
N THR A 148 -6.36 -11.75 -7.58
CA THR A 148 -7.57 -11.63 -6.72
C THR A 148 -8.02 -10.19 -6.51
N PHE A 149 -7.54 -9.25 -7.35
CA PHE A 149 -7.91 -7.83 -7.27
C PHE A 149 -9.41 -7.63 -7.41
N ASP A 150 -10.02 -8.22 -8.44
CA ASP A 150 -11.46 -8.07 -8.71
C ASP A 150 -12.28 -8.66 -7.57
N LEU A 151 -11.93 -9.87 -7.13
CA LEU A 151 -12.57 -10.54 -5.98
C LEU A 151 -12.51 -9.68 -4.72
N PHE A 152 -11.36 -9.09 -4.39
CA PHE A 152 -11.25 -8.21 -3.23
C PHE A 152 -12.08 -6.93 -3.38
N SER A 153 -12.10 -6.36 -4.58
CA SER A 153 -12.81 -5.10 -4.88
C SER A 153 -14.33 -5.25 -4.83
N GLU A 154 -14.86 -6.48 -4.90
CA GLU A 154 -16.28 -6.77 -4.64
C GLU A 154 -16.66 -6.57 -3.16
N HIS A 155 -15.68 -6.62 -2.25
CA HIS A 155 -15.92 -6.62 -0.80
C HIS A 155 -15.34 -5.40 -0.08
N TYR A 156 -14.20 -4.87 -0.53
CA TYR A 156 -13.48 -3.78 0.12
C TYR A 156 -13.18 -2.64 -0.88
N PRO A 157 -13.36 -1.37 -0.48
CA PRO A 157 -13.10 -0.23 -1.38
C PRO A 157 -11.60 0.11 -1.52
N GLN A 158 -10.75 -0.37 -0.61
CA GLN A 158 -9.35 0.05 -0.49
C GLN A 158 -8.41 -0.89 -1.25
N ALA A 159 -8.63 -1.01 -2.56
CA ALA A 159 -7.81 -1.83 -3.46
C ALA A 159 -6.77 -0.96 -4.18
N ILE A 160 -5.49 -1.22 -3.92
CA ILE A 160 -4.36 -0.43 -4.38
C ILE A 160 -3.49 -1.29 -5.29
N ARG A 161 -3.19 -0.77 -6.50
CA ARG A 161 -2.15 -1.35 -7.36
C ARG A 161 -0.80 -0.70 -7.06
N PHE A 162 0.27 -1.48 -7.10
CA PHE A 162 1.62 -0.99 -6.95
C PHE A 162 2.59 -1.63 -7.93
N ASP A 163 3.69 -0.93 -8.22
CA ASP A 163 4.78 -1.45 -9.03
C ASP A 163 5.55 -2.51 -8.25
N GLY A 164 5.24 -3.79 -8.52
CA GLY A 164 5.89 -4.92 -7.87
C GLY A 164 5.34 -6.28 -8.28
N GLU A 165 6.03 -7.31 -7.84
CA GLU A 165 5.76 -8.73 -8.15
C GLU A 165 4.96 -9.41 -7.04
N HIS A 166 4.84 -10.75 -7.10
CA HIS A 166 4.18 -11.55 -6.05
C HIS A 166 4.89 -11.43 -4.68
N TYR A 167 6.21 -11.55 -4.68
CA TYR A 167 7.01 -11.57 -3.45
C TYR A 167 7.33 -10.15 -2.99
N LEU A 168 7.04 -9.87 -1.72
CA LEU A 168 7.24 -8.56 -1.12
C LEU A 168 8.74 -8.29 -0.85
N ASN A 169 9.36 -7.50 -1.73
CA ASN A 169 10.75 -7.05 -1.62
C ASN A 169 10.89 -5.68 -0.92
N ASP A 170 12.13 -5.25 -0.67
CA ASP A 170 12.41 -4.00 0.06
C ASP A 170 11.84 -2.75 -0.62
N ASN A 171 11.86 -2.72 -1.96
CA ASN A 171 11.34 -1.61 -2.75
C ASN A 171 9.81 -1.49 -2.59
N ALA A 172 9.10 -2.61 -2.69
CA ALA A 172 7.66 -2.68 -2.48
C ALA A 172 7.28 -2.31 -1.03
N ILE A 173 8.06 -2.74 -0.04
CA ILE A 173 7.83 -2.35 1.36
C ILE A 173 7.98 -0.83 1.52
N LEU A 174 9.09 -0.27 1.03
CA LEU A 174 9.41 1.15 1.22
C LEU A 174 8.42 2.07 0.50
N HIS A 175 8.04 1.74 -0.73
CA HIS A 175 7.27 2.63 -1.59
C HIS A 175 5.78 2.31 -1.68
N SER A 176 5.34 1.15 -1.20
CA SER A 176 3.94 0.71 -1.33
C SER A 176 3.32 0.35 0.00
N VAL A 177 3.99 -0.44 0.84
CA VAL A 177 3.42 -0.84 2.14
C VAL A 177 3.58 0.27 3.17
N LEU A 178 4.76 0.86 3.29
CA LEU A 178 5.07 1.88 4.30
C LEU A 178 4.16 3.12 4.22
N PRO A 179 3.82 3.68 3.04
CA PRO A 179 2.85 4.77 2.95
C PRO A 179 1.49 4.41 3.56
N VAL A 180 1.00 3.18 3.35
CA VAL A 180 -0.29 2.72 3.91
C VAL A 180 -0.20 2.55 5.42
N ILE A 181 0.94 2.02 5.92
CA ILE A 181 1.20 1.97 7.36
C ILE A 181 1.13 3.37 7.97
N GLN A 182 1.74 4.37 7.32
CA GLN A 182 1.73 5.75 7.80
C GLN A 182 0.31 6.33 7.82
N TRP A 183 -0.52 6.10 6.79
CA TRP A 183 -1.91 6.57 6.80
C TRP A 183 -2.73 5.96 7.95
N ILE A 184 -2.51 4.67 8.23
CA ILE A 184 -3.15 3.98 9.35
C ILE A 184 -2.68 4.57 10.68
N ASP A 185 -1.36 4.75 10.88
CA ASP A 185 -0.79 5.35 12.11
C ASP A 185 -1.27 6.79 12.31
N ASP A 186 -1.24 7.62 11.26
CA ASP A 186 -1.71 9.01 11.29
C ASP A 186 -3.19 9.06 11.72
N ARG A 187 -4.04 8.23 11.12
CA ARG A 187 -5.46 8.14 11.48
C ARG A 187 -5.66 7.66 12.92
N GLN A 188 -4.97 6.60 13.34
CA GLN A 188 -5.08 6.05 14.69
C GLN A 188 -4.63 7.04 15.77
N ARG A 189 -3.66 7.90 15.45
CA ARG A 189 -3.11 8.92 16.36
C ARG A 189 -3.75 10.29 16.19
N ASN A 190 -4.68 10.42 15.25
CA ASN A 190 -5.33 11.69 14.88
C ASN A 190 -4.31 12.78 14.50
N ILE A 191 -3.27 12.40 13.76
CA ILE A 191 -2.27 13.31 13.20
C ILE A 191 -2.85 13.90 11.92
N GLN A 192 -2.90 15.24 11.86
CA GLN A 192 -3.24 15.97 10.64
C GLN A 192 -1.96 16.56 10.06
N LYS A 193 -1.53 16.02 8.92
CA LYS A 193 -0.40 16.56 8.15
C LYS A 193 -0.84 17.81 7.38
N PRO A 194 0.04 18.80 7.17
CA PRO A 194 -0.25 19.92 6.28
C PRO A 194 -0.55 19.41 4.87
N VAL A 195 -1.56 19.99 4.23
CA VAL A 195 -2.02 19.59 2.90
C VAL A 195 -1.15 20.27 1.84
N LEU A 196 -0.62 19.46 0.92
CA LEU A 196 0.23 19.91 -0.18
C LEU A 196 -0.37 19.47 -1.51
N PHE A 197 -0.85 20.45 -2.29
CA PHE A 197 -1.25 20.22 -3.66
C PHE A 197 -0.05 20.32 -4.62
N ILE A 198 0.01 19.43 -5.60
CA ILE A 198 0.95 19.50 -6.71
C ILE A 198 0.15 19.52 -8.00
N SER A 199 0.19 20.65 -8.72
CA SER A 199 -0.50 20.78 -10.01
C SER A 199 0.23 20.00 -11.09
N LEU A 200 -0.47 19.07 -11.73
CA LEU A 200 0.03 18.31 -12.87
C LEU A 200 0.07 19.22 -14.11
N SER A 201 1.24 19.29 -14.75
CA SER A 201 1.46 19.99 -16.03
C SER A 201 2.65 19.37 -16.76
N ASP A 202 2.78 19.63 -18.06
CA ASP A 202 3.93 19.16 -18.83
C ASP A 202 5.26 19.65 -18.27
N ARG A 203 5.29 20.85 -17.67
CA ARG A 203 6.48 21.40 -16.99
C ARG A 203 6.79 20.66 -15.70
N ILE A 204 5.79 20.18 -14.97
CA ILE A 204 6.03 19.36 -13.79
C ILE A 204 6.49 17.95 -14.18
N ILE A 205 5.90 17.35 -15.23
CA ILE A 205 6.18 15.97 -15.65
C ILE A 205 7.50 15.84 -16.42
N ASN A 206 7.72 16.68 -17.44
CA ASN A 206 8.82 16.52 -18.38
C ASN A 206 10.12 17.17 -17.92
N HIS A 207 10.03 18.13 -17.00
CA HIS A 207 11.19 18.88 -16.50
C HIS A 207 11.82 18.22 -15.25
N SER A 208 11.41 16.99 -14.91
CA SER A 208 11.69 16.38 -13.63
C SER A 208 12.25 14.96 -13.71
N SER A 209 13.56 14.84 -13.84
CA SER A 209 14.20 13.71 -13.17
C SER A 209 13.85 13.80 -11.67
N GLY A 210 13.23 12.75 -11.12
CA GLY A 210 12.96 12.67 -9.69
C GLY A 210 11.61 13.20 -9.19
N PHE A 211 10.63 13.53 -10.03
CA PHE A 211 9.29 13.92 -9.55
C PHE A 211 8.65 12.86 -8.67
N ALA A 212 8.56 11.61 -9.13
CA ALA A 212 7.99 10.50 -8.34
C ALA A 212 8.70 10.32 -6.98
N LYS A 213 10.03 10.43 -6.97
CA LYS A 213 10.82 10.39 -5.73
C LYS A 213 10.50 11.57 -4.80
N SER A 214 10.30 12.75 -5.36
CA SER A 214 9.98 13.96 -4.59
C SER A 214 8.59 13.87 -3.98
N VAL A 215 7.61 13.38 -4.74
CA VAL A 215 6.26 13.07 -4.23
C VAL A 215 6.33 12.08 -3.07
N ALA A 216 7.07 10.98 -3.24
CA ALA A 216 7.24 9.99 -2.17
C ALA A 216 7.93 10.56 -0.92
N THR A 217 8.88 11.48 -1.11
CA THR A 217 9.60 12.14 -0.01
C THR A 217 8.69 13.12 0.73
N LEU A 218 7.91 13.92 0.01
CA LEU A 218 6.96 14.87 0.59
C LEU A 218 5.82 14.15 1.33
N ALA A 219 5.32 13.04 0.79
CA ALA A 219 4.24 12.25 1.39
C ALA A 219 4.57 11.69 2.79
N ALA A 220 5.85 11.65 3.17
CA ALA A 220 6.24 11.27 4.53
C ALA A 220 5.74 12.27 5.59
N ASN A 221 5.72 13.56 5.26
CA ASN A 221 5.42 14.65 6.21
C ASN A 221 4.19 15.49 5.83
N TYR A 222 3.71 15.39 4.60
CA TYR A 222 2.59 16.16 4.07
C TYR A 222 1.48 15.23 3.56
N ASP A 223 0.23 15.67 3.63
CA ASP A 223 -0.88 15.01 2.93
C ASP A 223 -0.85 15.49 1.47
N VAL A 224 -0.19 14.70 0.61
CA VAL A 224 0.12 15.10 -0.76
C VAL A 224 -1.02 14.72 -1.69
N HIS A 225 -1.54 15.72 -2.40
CA HIS A 225 -2.58 15.57 -3.41
C HIS A 225 -2.10 16.05 -4.78
N ILE A 226 -2.49 15.34 -5.83
CA ILE A 226 -2.24 15.77 -7.22
C ILE A 226 -3.46 16.51 -7.74
N VAL A 227 -3.24 17.70 -8.29
CA VAL A 227 -4.29 18.51 -8.90
C VAL A 227 -4.13 18.43 -10.42
N ALA A 228 -5.14 17.92 -11.11
CA ALA A 228 -5.16 17.91 -12.57
C ALA A 228 -6.16 18.93 -13.08
N SER A 229 -5.76 19.77 -14.04
CA SER A 229 -6.68 20.59 -14.81
C SER A 229 -6.99 19.91 -16.13
N VAL A 230 -8.27 19.86 -16.49
CA VAL A 230 -8.76 19.19 -17.69
C VAL A 230 -9.62 20.16 -18.49
N PRO A 231 -9.25 20.47 -19.75
CA PRO A 231 -10.10 21.31 -20.60
C PRO A 231 -11.51 20.72 -20.71
N TYR A 232 -12.51 21.59 -20.61
CA TYR A 232 -13.92 21.18 -20.55
C TYR A 232 -14.36 20.31 -21.76
N ASN A 233 -13.77 20.54 -22.93
CA ASN A 233 -14.11 19.86 -24.17
C ASN A 233 -13.32 18.56 -24.42
N THR A 234 -12.49 18.11 -23.47
CA THR A 234 -11.73 16.84 -23.54
C THR A 234 -11.81 16.06 -22.21
N PRO A 235 -13.03 15.67 -21.79
CA PRO A 235 -13.27 15.00 -20.50
C PRO A 235 -12.55 13.65 -20.35
N GLU A 236 -12.17 12.99 -21.45
CA GLU A 236 -11.39 11.76 -21.45
C GLU A 236 -9.99 11.92 -20.81
N LEU A 237 -9.48 13.15 -20.68
CA LEU A 237 -8.21 13.41 -19.99
C LEU A 237 -8.32 13.23 -18.47
N CYS A 238 -9.53 13.27 -17.89
CA CYS A 238 -9.74 12.97 -16.46
C CYS A 238 -9.22 11.57 -16.12
N GLN A 239 -9.67 10.57 -16.88
CA GLN A 239 -9.23 9.18 -16.67
C GLN A 239 -7.73 9.02 -16.92
N LYS A 240 -7.19 9.69 -17.95
CA LYS A 240 -5.76 9.64 -18.24
C LYS A 240 -4.92 10.21 -17.10
N ALA A 241 -5.35 11.30 -16.47
CA ALA A 241 -4.64 11.89 -15.33
C ALA A 241 -4.58 10.93 -14.14
N VAL A 242 -5.71 10.29 -13.80
CA VAL A 242 -5.78 9.29 -12.73
C VAL A 242 -4.87 8.09 -13.03
N ASN A 243 -4.98 7.52 -14.23
CA ASN A 243 -4.16 6.38 -14.64
C ASN A 243 -2.67 6.72 -14.66
N TRP A 244 -2.33 7.93 -15.10
CA TRP A 244 -0.94 8.41 -15.11
C TRP A 244 -0.39 8.50 -13.68
N CYS A 245 -1.16 9.03 -12.74
CA CYS A 245 -0.75 9.09 -11.33
C CYS A 245 -0.54 7.69 -10.75
N GLU A 246 -1.48 6.75 -10.99
CA GLU A 246 -1.34 5.36 -10.55
C GLU A 246 -0.05 4.71 -11.10
N SER A 247 0.24 4.90 -12.39
CA SER A 247 1.39 4.27 -13.05
C SER A 247 2.74 4.92 -12.72
N ASN A 248 2.79 6.22 -12.40
CA ASN A 248 4.05 6.96 -12.27
C ASN A 248 4.35 7.42 -10.84
N LEU A 249 3.33 7.60 -10.00
CA LEU A 249 3.46 8.08 -8.63
C LEU A 249 3.08 6.99 -7.61
N GLY A 250 2.20 6.07 -7.99
CA GLY A 250 1.90 4.86 -7.23
C GLY A 250 1.14 5.13 -5.93
N VAL A 251 1.42 4.29 -4.91
CA VAL A 251 0.67 4.26 -3.65
C VAL A 251 0.62 5.60 -2.91
N PRO A 252 1.69 6.41 -2.80
CA PRO A 252 1.64 7.69 -2.08
C PRO A 252 0.47 8.61 -2.46
N VAL A 253 -0.02 8.55 -3.70
CA VAL A 253 -1.12 9.39 -4.21
C VAL A 253 -2.40 8.61 -4.52
N TRP A 254 -2.50 7.34 -4.12
CA TRP A 254 -3.72 6.55 -4.31
C TRP A 254 -4.89 7.25 -3.60
N ASN A 255 -6.00 7.42 -4.32
CA ASN A 255 -7.18 8.18 -3.89
C ASN A 255 -6.91 9.65 -3.50
N ARG A 256 -5.85 10.27 -4.06
CA ARG A 256 -5.47 11.68 -3.81
C ARG A 256 -5.31 12.51 -5.09
N VAL A 257 -6.15 12.25 -6.08
CA VAL A 257 -6.19 13.05 -7.32
C VAL A 257 -7.45 13.91 -7.34
N THR A 258 -7.29 15.22 -7.50
CA THR A 258 -8.38 16.19 -7.60
C THR A 258 -8.37 16.81 -8.99
N VAL A 259 -9.48 16.70 -9.72
CA VAL A 259 -9.63 17.35 -11.03
C VAL A 259 -10.36 18.67 -10.88
N THR A 260 -9.71 19.79 -11.23
CA THR A 260 -10.32 21.12 -11.21
C THR A 260 -9.61 22.10 -12.15
N ASN A 261 -10.39 23.03 -12.71
CA ASN A 261 -9.89 24.19 -13.47
C ASN A 261 -9.90 25.49 -12.63
N HIS A 262 -10.16 25.38 -11.33
CA HIS A 262 -10.25 26.49 -10.39
C HIS A 262 -9.41 26.17 -9.16
N LYS A 263 -8.08 26.29 -9.29
CA LYS A 263 -7.11 25.99 -8.23
C LYS A 263 -7.25 26.95 -7.03
N ASN A 264 -7.74 28.16 -7.27
CA ASN A 264 -8.08 29.14 -6.23
C ASN A 264 -9.19 28.68 -5.26
N LEU A 265 -10.00 27.69 -5.64
CA LEU A 265 -11.05 27.15 -4.77
C LEU A 265 -10.55 26.03 -3.85
N LEU A 266 -9.31 25.57 -4.05
CA LEU A 266 -8.72 24.52 -3.22
C LEU A 266 -8.29 25.11 -1.87
N LEU A 267 -8.53 24.35 -0.80
CA LEU A 267 -8.11 24.70 0.55
C LEU A 267 -6.98 23.77 0.97
N ALA A 268 -5.77 24.32 1.10
CA ALA A 268 -4.58 23.61 1.57
C ALA A 268 -3.52 24.61 2.04
N ASP A 269 -2.49 24.10 2.72
CA ASP A 269 -1.36 24.91 3.20
C ASP A 269 -0.44 25.34 2.05
N TYR A 270 -0.25 24.46 1.07
CA TYR A 270 0.71 24.66 -0.02
C TYR A 270 0.16 24.22 -1.39
N LEU A 271 0.57 24.92 -2.45
CA LEU A 271 0.36 24.54 -3.84
C LEU A 271 1.68 24.66 -4.61
N ILE A 272 2.16 23.56 -5.19
CA ILE A 272 3.27 23.57 -6.17
C ILE A 272 2.68 23.65 -7.56
N ASP A 273 3.03 24.71 -8.30
CA ASP A 273 2.52 24.96 -9.65
C ASP A 273 3.60 25.54 -10.56
N ALA A 274 3.64 25.09 -11.82
CA ALA A 274 4.58 25.61 -12.82
C ALA A 274 3.96 26.67 -13.76
N GLU A 275 2.67 26.94 -13.61
CA GLU A 275 1.85 27.83 -14.44
C GLU A 275 0.89 28.65 -13.54
N PRO A 276 1.42 29.54 -12.68
CA PRO A 276 0.64 30.22 -11.65
C PRO A 276 -0.46 31.14 -12.20
N ASP A 277 -0.28 31.67 -13.42
CA ASP A 277 -1.27 32.53 -14.07
C ASP A 277 -2.45 31.75 -14.69
N VAL A 278 -2.43 30.42 -14.62
CA VAL A 278 -3.43 29.54 -15.22
C VAL A 278 -4.35 28.96 -14.15
N ASN A 279 -5.65 28.94 -14.42
CA ASN A 279 -6.68 28.29 -13.58
C ASN A 279 -6.72 28.81 -12.14
N GLY A 280 -6.33 30.08 -11.91
CA GLY A 280 -6.43 30.75 -10.62
C GLY A 280 -5.37 30.32 -9.58
N ALA A 281 -4.24 29.72 -9.98
CA ALA A 281 -3.20 29.35 -9.03
C ALA A 281 -2.59 30.57 -8.29
N SER A 282 -2.49 31.73 -8.95
CA SER A 282 -2.03 32.99 -8.36
C SER A 282 -2.94 33.53 -7.26
N ASP A 283 -4.23 33.16 -7.28
CA ASP A 283 -5.23 33.53 -6.28
C ASP A 283 -5.43 32.44 -5.21
N PHE A 284 -4.57 31.41 -5.18
CA PHE A 284 -4.60 30.36 -4.15
C PHE A 284 -4.33 30.97 -2.77
N MET A 285 -5.17 30.64 -1.78
CA MET A 285 -5.10 31.26 -0.45
C MET A 285 -3.90 30.82 0.39
N GLY A 286 -3.39 29.61 0.15
CA GLY A 286 -2.22 29.08 0.85
C GLY A 286 -0.90 29.56 0.22
N THR A 287 0.19 28.88 0.55
CA THR A 287 1.52 29.22 0.02
C THR A 287 1.72 28.63 -1.37
N LEU A 288 1.82 29.49 -2.38
CA LEU A 288 2.15 29.09 -3.76
C LEU A 288 3.66 28.95 -3.96
N ILE A 289 4.10 27.75 -4.35
CA ILE A 289 5.47 27.44 -4.77
C ILE A 289 5.50 27.41 -6.30
N HIS A 290 6.03 28.49 -6.89
CA HIS A 290 6.15 28.61 -8.35
C HIS A 290 7.33 27.78 -8.87
N PHE A 291 7.04 26.54 -9.27
CA PHE A 291 8.01 25.62 -9.83
C PHE A 291 8.55 26.11 -11.18
N GLY A 292 9.85 26.04 -11.38
CA GLY A 292 10.54 26.58 -12.56
C GLY A 292 10.91 28.07 -12.44
N SER A 293 10.57 28.73 -11.33
CA SER A 293 11.09 30.07 -11.01
C SER A 293 12.56 30.03 -10.58
N ASP A 294 13.20 31.19 -10.45
CA ASP A 294 14.60 31.30 -9.98
C ASP A 294 14.81 30.71 -8.57
N ALA A 295 13.78 30.75 -7.72
CA ALA A 295 13.84 30.22 -6.36
C ALA A 295 13.56 28.71 -6.28
N PHE A 296 12.77 28.16 -7.22
CA PHE A 296 12.30 26.77 -7.21
C PHE A 296 12.50 26.13 -8.58
N LYS A 297 13.73 26.17 -9.07
CA LYS A 297 14.06 25.73 -10.43
C LYS A 297 13.96 24.20 -10.60
N THR A 298 14.23 23.46 -9.53
CA THR A 298 14.28 22.00 -9.52
C THR A 298 13.51 21.42 -8.34
N TRP A 299 13.27 20.11 -8.39
CA TRP A 299 12.69 19.38 -7.26
C TRP A 299 13.60 19.36 -6.03
N GLU A 300 14.92 19.46 -6.20
CA GLU A 300 15.85 19.55 -5.07
C GLU A 300 15.68 20.87 -4.30
N ASP A 301 15.43 21.97 -5.01
CA ASP A 301 15.14 23.28 -4.40
C ASP A 301 13.84 23.21 -3.58
N VAL A 302 12.80 22.58 -4.15
CA VAL A 302 11.51 22.36 -3.49
C VAL A 302 11.67 21.50 -2.23
N LEU A 303 12.36 20.36 -2.33
CA LEU A 303 12.59 19.47 -1.19
C LEU A 303 13.39 20.16 -0.09
N THR A 304 14.42 20.94 -0.45
CA THR A 304 15.22 21.73 0.50
C THR A 304 14.36 22.76 1.24
N TYR A 305 13.41 23.38 0.56
CA TYR A 305 12.46 24.30 1.18
C TYR A 305 11.58 23.60 2.23
N PHE A 306 10.98 22.47 1.87
CA PHE A 306 10.11 21.72 2.80
C PHE A 306 10.87 21.05 3.95
N ASP A 307 12.12 20.64 3.74
CA ASP A 307 13.01 20.13 4.80
C ASP A 307 13.29 21.20 5.86
N ARG A 308 13.53 22.44 5.44
CA ARG A 308 13.73 23.59 6.35
C ARG A 308 12.47 23.96 7.13
N LEU A 309 11.29 23.69 6.59
CA LEU A 309 10.01 23.90 7.28
C LEU A 309 9.74 22.79 8.31
N GLY A 310 10.05 21.53 7.98
CA GLY A 310 9.84 20.37 8.85
C GLY A 310 10.92 20.16 9.92
N GLY A 311 11.98 20.96 9.91
CA GLY A 311 13.02 21.01 10.94
C GLY A 311 12.74 21.97 12.11
N GLN A 312 11.50 22.47 12.26
CA GLN A 312 11.05 23.31 13.37
C GLN A 312 10.22 22.54 14.40
#